data_AF-A0A1G8RQM9-F1
#
_entry.id   AF-A0A1G8RQM9-F1
#
_cell.length_a   1.000
_cell.length_b   1.000
_cell.length_c   1.000
_cell.angle_alpha   90.00
_cell.angle_beta   90.00
_cell.angle_gamma   90.00
#
_symmetry.space_group_name_H-M   'P 1'
#
loop_
_entity.id
_entity.type
_entity.pdbx_description
1 polymer ?
#
loop_
_entity_poly.entity_id
_entity_poly.type
_entity_poly.pdbx_seq_one_letter_code
_entity_poly.pdbx_strand_id
1 'polypeptide(L)'
;MPDCPACGTDVTTDAKQCPNCGQAVATARRLRVREVTVGFAAGVAAFVCGFVATAIRSDAQESREAVERLLGDGGPPGVSLSELLPEWYHVLSWEFLENHQVAVSAAGGDLFGGGLASEYVDTLLPTASTLQVLPPLSLAGAGLFVALYGTRTSPLDAVLAGATAAVGYLPCLAVVAVVSSFEVTVFGSTLVEVDPGFIRPLAIAGVAYPVVFGGIGGLCAFGLTRWRQAR
;
A
#
# COMPACT_ATOMS: atom_id res chain seq x y z
N MET A 1 3.02 -6.75 -34.55
CA MET A 1 4.41 -6.27 -34.43
C MET A 1 4.35 -4.79 -34.05
N PRO A 2 5.38 -4.16 -33.48
CA PRO A 2 5.28 -2.74 -33.19
C PRO A 2 5.32 -1.96 -34.52
N ASP A 3 4.19 -1.40 -34.91
CA ASP A 3 4.07 -0.56 -36.10
C ASP A 3 4.53 0.86 -35.80
N CYS A 4 5.22 1.51 -36.74
CA CYS A 4 5.56 2.92 -36.58
C CYS A 4 4.29 3.78 -36.57
N PRO A 5 4.03 4.59 -35.51
CA PRO A 5 2.79 5.36 -35.40
C PRO A 5 2.64 6.46 -36.46
N ALA A 6 3.74 6.88 -37.10
CA ALA A 6 3.70 7.89 -38.15
C ALA A 6 3.44 7.32 -39.55
N CYS A 7 3.93 6.12 -39.87
CA CYS A 7 3.89 5.61 -41.25
C CYS A 7 3.39 4.17 -41.40
N GLY A 8 3.02 3.50 -40.31
CA GLY A 8 2.51 2.13 -40.30
C GLY A 8 3.52 1.08 -40.78
N THR A 9 4.78 1.45 -40.97
CA THR A 9 5.82 0.48 -41.35
C THR A 9 6.16 -0.40 -40.16
N ASP A 10 6.24 -1.70 -40.41
CA ASP A 10 6.69 -2.68 -39.44
C ASP A 10 8.12 -2.36 -39.01
N VAL A 11 8.34 -2.17 -37.70
CA VAL A 11 9.68 -1.87 -37.18
C VAL A 11 10.17 -3.00 -36.29
N THR A 12 11.44 -3.37 -36.46
CA THR A 12 12.09 -4.32 -35.54
C THR A 12 12.06 -3.75 -34.13
N THR A 13 11.80 -4.59 -33.13
CA THR A 13 11.66 -4.16 -31.73
C THR A 13 12.86 -3.41 -31.16
N ASP A 14 14.02 -3.46 -31.81
CA ASP A 14 15.25 -2.83 -31.36
C ASP A 14 15.62 -1.55 -32.16
N ALA A 15 14.79 -1.16 -33.13
CA ALA A 15 15.04 0.03 -33.95
C ALA A 15 14.81 1.31 -33.14
N LYS A 16 15.83 2.18 -33.05
CA LYS A 16 15.71 3.51 -32.42
C LYS A 16 14.94 4.51 -33.28
N GLN A 17 14.98 4.32 -34.60
CA GLN A 17 14.32 5.15 -35.59
C GLN A 17 13.69 4.27 -36.65
N CYS A 18 12.53 4.68 -37.15
CA CYS A 18 11.88 4.01 -38.26
C CYS A 18 12.77 4.16 -39.50
N PRO A 19 13.18 3.07 -40.17
CA PRO A 19 14.02 3.14 -41.35
C PRO A 19 13.31 3.81 -42.55
N ASN A 20 11.98 3.89 -42.52
CA ASN A 20 11.19 4.48 -43.59
C ASN A 20 11.00 6.00 -43.41
N CYS A 21 10.49 6.43 -42.26
CA CYS A 21 10.16 7.85 -42.04
C CYS A 21 11.12 8.61 -41.10
N GLY A 22 12.12 7.93 -40.52
CA GLY A 22 13.07 8.53 -39.58
C GLY A 22 12.49 8.89 -38.21
N GLN A 23 11.20 8.64 -37.96
CA GLN A 23 10.58 8.96 -36.68
C GLN A 23 11.17 8.07 -35.57
N ALA A 24 11.43 8.65 -34.40
CA ALA A 24 11.87 7.88 -33.24
C ALA A 24 10.77 6.87 -32.85
N VAL A 25 11.12 5.59 -32.88
CA VAL A 25 10.21 4.53 -32.45
C VAL A 25 10.40 4.38 -30.96
N ALA A 26 9.34 4.60 -30.18
CA ALA A 26 9.38 4.30 -28.75
C ALA A 26 9.57 2.78 -28.60
N THR A 27 10.82 2.36 -28.42
CA THR A 27 11.17 0.98 -28.17
C THR A 27 10.39 0.53 -26.95
N ALA A 28 9.51 -0.47 -27.09
CA ALA A 28 8.78 -1.03 -25.95
C ALA A 28 9.80 -1.45 -24.89
N ARG A 29 9.88 -0.67 -23.82
CA ARG A 29 10.98 -0.75 -22.86
C ARG A 29 10.76 -1.99 -22.00
N ARG A 30 11.43 -3.09 -22.34
CA ARG A 30 11.28 -4.35 -21.61
C ARG A 30 12.03 -4.24 -20.28
N LEU A 31 11.29 -4.26 -19.18
CA LEU A 31 11.86 -4.55 -17.86
C LEU A 31 12.46 -5.96 -17.90
N ARG A 32 13.67 -6.12 -17.38
CA ARG A 32 14.31 -7.44 -17.34
C ARG A 32 13.65 -8.27 -16.24
N VAL A 33 13.50 -9.58 -16.44
CA VAL A 33 12.94 -10.50 -15.42
C VAL A 33 13.64 -10.34 -14.06
N ARG A 34 14.96 -10.13 -14.08
CA ARG A 34 15.75 -9.86 -12.86
C ARG A 34 15.30 -8.60 -12.14
N GLU A 35 14.99 -7.53 -12.87
CA GLU A 35 14.53 -6.26 -12.28
C GLU A 35 13.17 -6.45 -11.62
N VAL A 36 12.26 -7.16 -12.28
CA VAL A 36 10.95 -7.50 -11.71
C VAL A 36 11.07 -8.39 -10.48
N THR A 37 11.99 -9.36 -10.48
CA THR A 37 12.20 -10.27 -9.34
C THR A 37 12.79 -9.53 -8.13
N VAL A 38 13.77 -8.65 -8.37
CA VAL A 38 14.33 -7.79 -7.31
C VAL A 38 13.28 -6.79 -6.82
N GLY A 39 12.49 -6.22 -7.74
CA GLY A 39 11.35 -5.37 -7.44
C GLY A 39 10.34 -6.04 -6.52
N PHE A 40 9.91 -7.25 -6.88
CA PHE A 40 9.01 -8.06 -6.07
C PHE A 40 9.56 -8.27 -4.65
N ALA A 41 10.80 -8.75 -4.51
CA ALA A 41 11.40 -8.99 -3.21
C ALA A 41 11.52 -7.69 -2.38
N ALA A 42 11.91 -6.58 -3.00
CA ALA A 42 12.00 -5.29 -2.35
C ALA A 42 10.62 -4.74 -1.94
N GLY A 43 9.58 -4.98 -2.74
CA GLY A 43 8.20 -4.63 -2.44
C GLY A 43 7.66 -5.39 -1.23
N VAL A 44 7.86 -6.72 -1.18
CA VAL A 44 7.49 -7.54 -0.03
C VAL A 44 8.26 -7.09 1.21
N ALA A 45 9.57 -6.84 1.09
CA ALA A 45 10.37 -6.35 2.21
C ALA A 45 9.89 -4.98 2.71
N ALA A 46 9.55 -4.05 1.81
CA ALA A 46 8.99 -2.76 2.19
C ALA A 46 7.66 -2.90 2.93
N PHE A 47 6.78 -3.77 2.44
CA PHE A 47 5.52 -4.08 3.11
C PHE A 47 5.76 -4.62 4.52
N VAL A 48 6.59 -5.66 4.67
CA VAL A 48 6.87 -6.28 5.96
C VAL A 48 7.51 -5.28 6.92
N CYS A 49 8.53 -4.53 6.48
CA CYS A 49 9.18 -3.53 7.30
C CYS A 49 8.21 -2.41 7.72
N GLY A 50 7.36 -1.94 6.80
CA GLY A 50 6.34 -0.94 7.10
C GLY A 50 5.32 -1.46 8.11
N PHE A 51 4.78 -2.66 7.89
CA PHE A 51 3.77 -3.26 8.75
C PHE A 51 4.33 -3.56 10.15
N VAL A 52 5.56 -4.08 10.25
CA VAL A 52 6.26 -4.30 11.53
C VAL A 52 6.54 -2.98 12.23
N ALA A 53 6.96 -1.94 11.50
CA ALA A 53 7.18 -0.62 12.10
C ALA A 53 5.87 -0.01 12.63
N THR A 54 4.75 -0.21 11.94
CA THR A 54 3.42 0.13 12.44
C THR A 54 3.10 -0.70 13.68
N ALA A 55 3.33 -2.02 13.67
CA ALA A 55 3.07 -2.88 14.83
C ALA A 55 3.86 -2.50 16.08
N ILE A 56 5.12 -2.07 15.93
CA ILE A 56 5.97 -1.65 17.06
C ILE A 56 5.48 -0.34 17.68
N ARG A 57 4.83 0.53 16.90
CA ARG A 57 4.44 1.87 17.33
C ARG A 57 2.94 2.05 17.53
N SER A 58 2.15 1.07 17.12
CA SER A 58 0.71 1.05 17.25
C SER A 58 0.34 0.80 18.70
N ASP A 59 -0.55 1.63 19.22
CA ASP A 59 -1.18 1.44 20.53
C ASP A 59 -2.47 0.61 20.41
N ALA A 60 -2.61 -0.20 19.34
CA ALA A 60 -3.81 -0.99 19.04
C ALA A 60 -4.32 -1.83 20.23
N GLN A 61 -3.40 -2.38 21.03
CA GLN A 61 -3.74 -3.15 22.22
C GLN A 61 -4.36 -2.24 23.31
N GLU A 62 -3.76 -1.08 23.55
CA GLU A 62 -4.23 -0.10 24.54
C GLU A 62 -5.59 0.49 24.11
N SER A 63 -5.76 0.82 22.83
CA SER A 63 -7.02 1.28 22.27
C SER A 63 -8.12 0.24 22.46
N ARG A 64 -7.83 -1.05 22.22
CA ARG A 64 -8.80 -2.12 22.43
C ARG A 64 -9.21 -2.23 23.90
N GLU A 65 -8.24 -2.19 24.81
CA GLU A 65 -8.53 -2.21 26.25
C GLU A 65 -9.32 -0.97 26.71
N ALA A 66 -9.07 0.20 26.11
CA ALA A 66 -9.83 1.41 26.39
C ALA A 66 -11.30 1.26 26.00
N VAL A 67 -11.57 0.68 24.82
CA VAL A 67 -12.93 0.39 24.37
C VAL A 67 -13.60 -0.68 25.24
N GLU A 68 -12.86 -1.72 25.64
CA GLU A 68 -13.37 -2.73 26.57
C GLU A 68 -13.83 -2.10 27.90
N ARG A 69 -13.06 -1.14 28.44
CA ARG A 69 -13.43 -0.38 29.65
C ARG A 69 -14.65 0.52 29.43
N LEU A 70 -14.79 1.12 28.25
CA LEU A 70 -15.94 1.98 27.91
C LEU A 70 -17.24 1.16 27.80
N LEU A 71 -17.15 -0.04 27.22
CA LEU A 71 -18.30 -0.92 27.06
C LEU A 71 -18.70 -1.59 28.39
N GLY A 72 -17.76 -1.81 29.32
CA GLY A 72 -18.04 -2.41 30.64
C GLY A 72 -18.84 -3.71 30.53
N ASP A 73 -19.72 -4.03 31.48
CA ASP A 73 -20.66 -5.16 31.36
C ASP A 73 -21.89 -4.85 30.46
N GLY A 74 -21.87 -3.74 29.72
CA GLY A 74 -23.01 -3.21 28.96
C GLY A 74 -23.33 -3.92 27.64
N GLY A 75 -22.72 -5.09 27.40
CA GLY A 75 -22.95 -5.88 26.19
C GLY A 75 -24.38 -6.44 26.11
N PRO A 76 -24.83 -6.87 24.91
CA PRO A 76 -26.10 -7.57 24.75
C PRO A 76 -26.13 -8.83 25.63
N PRO A 77 -27.29 -9.18 26.23
CA PRO A 77 -27.38 -10.35 27.09
C PRO A 77 -27.01 -11.63 26.32
N GLY A 78 -26.04 -12.38 26.86
CA GLY A 78 -25.56 -13.63 26.26
C GLY A 78 -24.42 -13.50 25.25
N VAL A 79 -23.89 -12.28 25.02
CA VAL A 79 -22.72 -12.03 24.16
C VAL A 79 -21.55 -11.55 25.01
N SER A 80 -20.37 -12.14 24.84
CA SER A 80 -19.18 -11.67 25.56
C SER A 80 -18.60 -10.42 24.90
N LEU A 81 -18.00 -9.52 25.68
CA LEU A 81 -17.33 -8.33 25.14
C LEU A 81 -16.21 -8.67 24.18
N SER A 82 -15.52 -9.79 24.39
CA SER A 82 -14.46 -10.24 23.50
C SER A 82 -14.95 -10.50 22.06
N GLU A 83 -16.21 -10.92 21.90
CA GLU A 83 -16.85 -11.14 20.59
C GLU A 83 -17.29 -9.83 19.92
N LEU A 84 -17.44 -8.75 20.70
CA LEU A 84 -17.79 -7.42 20.21
C LEU A 84 -16.57 -6.59 19.80
N LEU A 85 -15.36 -7.05 20.11
CA LEU A 85 -14.12 -6.29 19.93
C LEU A 85 -13.27 -6.88 18.78
N PRO A 86 -12.79 -6.04 17.84
CA PRO A 86 -11.91 -6.49 16.78
C PRO A 86 -10.57 -6.92 17.35
N GLU A 87 -10.08 -8.08 16.94
CA GLU A 87 -8.75 -8.55 17.32
C GLU A 87 -7.68 -7.48 17.01
N TRP A 88 -6.60 -7.46 17.80
CA TRP A 88 -5.55 -6.44 17.69
C TRP A 88 -5.00 -6.27 16.26
N TYR A 89 -4.98 -7.35 15.47
CA TYR A 89 -4.51 -7.32 14.08
C TYR A 89 -5.45 -6.56 13.13
N HIS A 90 -6.76 -6.48 13.42
CA HIS A 90 -7.69 -5.65 12.63
C HIS A 90 -7.36 -4.19 12.84
N VAL A 91 -7.26 -3.75 14.11
CA VAL A 91 -6.90 -2.38 14.48
C VAL A 91 -5.55 -1.99 13.88
N LEU A 92 -4.57 -2.89 13.98
CA LEU A 92 -3.26 -2.68 13.36
C LEU A 92 -3.34 -2.54 11.84
N SER A 93 -4.16 -3.36 11.18
CA SER A 93 -4.35 -3.31 9.73
C SER A 93 -5.02 -2.02 9.28
N TRP A 94 -6.01 -1.55 10.04
CA TRP A 94 -6.67 -0.27 9.81
C TRP A 94 -5.71 0.91 9.96
N GLU A 95 -4.93 0.95 11.03
CA GLU A 95 -3.91 1.99 11.21
C GLU A 95 -2.86 1.95 10.08
N PHE A 96 -2.45 0.75 9.64
CA PHE A 96 -1.54 0.62 8.50
C PHE A 96 -2.14 1.19 7.20
N LEU A 97 -3.44 1.00 6.96
CA LEU A 97 -4.16 1.56 5.82
C LEU A 97 -4.32 3.08 5.93
N GLU A 98 -4.63 3.61 7.12
CA GLU A 98 -4.70 5.05 7.35
C GLU A 98 -3.35 5.75 7.13
N ASN A 99 -2.24 5.08 7.47
CA ASN A 99 -0.89 5.57 7.15
C ASN A 99 -0.66 5.73 5.63
N HIS A 100 -1.45 5.05 4.80
CA HIS A 100 -1.49 5.22 3.35
C HIS A 100 -2.60 6.15 2.86
N GLN A 101 -3.23 6.90 3.76
CA GLN A 101 -4.35 7.81 3.47
C GLN A 101 -5.57 7.07 2.90
N VAL A 102 -5.73 5.80 3.28
CA VAL A 102 -6.90 4.98 2.98
C VAL A 102 -7.80 5.02 4.19
N ALA A 103 -8.90 5.78 4.09
CA ALA A 103 -9.87 5.87 5.16
C ALA A 103 -10.58 4.52 5.37
N VAL A 104 -10.68 4.12 6.63
CA VAL A 104 -11.44 2.94 7.06
C VAL A 104 -12.86 3.40 7.37
N SER A 105 -13.85 2.74 6.77
CA SER A 105 -15.24 3.10 7.00
C SER A 105 -15.82 2.22 8.08
N ALA A 106 -16.70 2.78 8.88
CA ALA A 106 -17.46 2.03 9.86
C ALA A 106 -18.94 2.38 9.80
N ALA A 107 -19.77 1.36 9.94
CA ALA A 107 -21.21 1.45 10.02
C ALA A 107 -21.67 0.76 11.31
N GLY A 108 -22.70 1.32 11.94
CA GLY A 108 -23.32 0.76 13.15
C GLY A 108 -24.81 0.56 12.96
N GLY A 109 -25.35 -0.48 13.58
CA GLY A 109 -26.78 -0.73 13.66
C GLY A 109 -27.46 0.04 14.79
N ASP A 110 -28.79 0.19 14.67
CA ASP A 110 -29.63 0.98 15.59
C ASP A 110 -29.62 0.50 17.06
N LEU A 111 -29.15 -0.73 17.32
CA LEU A 111 -29.16 -1.37 18.65
C LEU A 111 -28.29 -0.65 19.70
N PHE A 112 -27.30 0.14 19.29
CA PHE A 112 -26.48 0.96 20.19
C PHE A 112 -26.77 2.48 20.09
N GLY A 113 -27.73 2.90 19.27
CA GLY A 113 -27.92 4.31 18.92
C GLY A 113 -26.74 4.81 18.09
N GLY A 114 -26.97 5.14 16.82
CA GLY A 114 -25.92 5.32 15.79
C GLY A 114 -24.73 6.27 16.09
N GLY A 115 -24.75 7.05 17.18
CA GLY A 115 -23.61 7.85 17.64
C GLY A 115 -22.52 7.05 18.39
N LEU A 116 -22.86 5.93 19.04
CA LEU A 116 -21.86 5.13 19.77
C LEU A 116 -20.95 4.33 18.82
N ALA A 117 -21.43 3.95 17.64
CA ALA A 117 -20.61 3.24 16.65
C ALA A 117 -19.50 4.12 16.07
N SER A 118 -19.77 5.40 15.82
CA SER A 118 -18.74 6.35 15.41
C SER A 118 -17.74 6.64 16.54
N GLU A 119 -18.21 6.78 17.78
CA GLU A 119 -17.33 7.04 18.93
C GLU A 119 -16.45 5.83 19.27
N TYR A 120 -16.97 4.61 19.07
CA TYR A 120 -16.23 3.35 19.15
C TYR A 120 -15.08 3.30 18.13
N VAL A 121 -15.35 3.67 16.87
CA VAL A 121 -14.36 3.62 15.79
C VAL A 121 -13.31 4.71 15.97
N ASP A 122 -13.72 5.93 16.32
CA ASP A 122 -12.79 7.04 16.59
C ASP A 122 -11.84 6.72 17.76
N THR A 123 -12.31 5.94 18.74
CA THR A 123 -11.47 5.48 19.87
C THR A 123 -10.48 4.39 19.44
N LEU A 124 -10.88 3.49 18.53
CA LEU A 124 -10.00 2.45 17.99
C LEU A 124 -8.98 2.99 16.98
N LEU A 125 -9.31 4.08 16.29
CA LEU A 125 -8.48 4.69 15.24
C LEU A 125 -8.19 6.16 15.56
N PRO A 126 -7.31 6.45 16.54
CA PRO A 126 -6.92 7.83 16.81
C PRO A 126 -6.23 8.42 15.57
N THR A 127 -6.89 9.39 14.95
CA THR A 127 -6.62 9.97 13.61
C THR A 127 -5.25 10.65 13.42
N ALA A 128 -4.39 10.68 14.45
CA ALA A 128 -3.14 11.45 14.46
C ALA A 128 -1.91 10.57 14.71
N SER A 129 -1.67 9.59 13.84
CA SER A 129 -0.46 8.78 13.90
C SER A 129 0.70 9.46 13.17
N THR A 130 1.81 9.72 13.86
CA THR A 130 3.07 10.21 13.25
C THR A 130 3.68 9.20 12.25
N LEU A 131 3.06 8.03 12.11
CA LEU A 131 3.48 6.91 11.27
C LEU A 131 3.20 7.09 9.77
N GLN A 132 2.48 8.15 9.38
CA GLN A 132 2.15 8.43 7.96
C GLN A 132 3.39 8.59 7.06
N VAL A 133 4.56 8.87 7.63
CA VAL A 133 5.83 8.99 6.91
C VAL A 133 6.48 7.63 6.63
N LEU A 134 6.12 6.58 7.37
CA LEU A 134 6.72 5.25 7.23
C LEU A 134 6.49 4.61 5.86
N PRO A 135 5.26 4.61 5.29
CA PRO A 135 5.07 4.01 3.97
C PRO A 135 5.86 4.72 2.85
N PRO A 136 5.80 6.07 2.73
CA PRO A 136 6.65 6.78 1.77
C PRO A 136 8.14 6.45 1.89
N LEU A 137 8.69 6.41 3.11
CA LEU A 137 10.12 6.16 3.33
C LEU A 137 10.52 4.70 3.03
N SER A 138 9.73 3.72 3.46
CA SER A 138 10.00 2.31 3.20
C SER A 138 9.94 1.99 1.71
N LEU A 139 8.95 2.53 1.00
CA LEU A 139 8.79 2.37 -0.45
C LEU A 139 9.89 3.11 -1.24
N ALA A 140 10.25 4.34 -0.83
CA ALA A 140 11.38 5.04 -1.42
C ALA A 140 12.70 4.30 -1.19
N GLY A 141 12.90 3.72 -0.01
CA GLY A 141 14.06 2.87 0.28
C GLY A 141 14.11 1.62 -0.61
N ALA A 142 12.98 0.94 -0.80
CA ALA A 142 12.90 -0.20 -1.72
C ALA A 142 13.16 0.21 -3.16
N GLY A 143 12.57 1.29 -3.64
CA GLY A 143 12.80 1.80 -4.99
C GLY A 143 14.25 2.19 -5.25
N LEU A 144 14.87 2.85 -4.26
CA LEU A 144 16.30 3.16 -4.25
C LEU A 144 17.13 1.87 -4.37
N PHE A 145 16.83 0.87 -3.54
CA PHE A 145 17.50 -0.42 -3.56
C PHE A 145 17.39 -1.10 -4.93
N VAL A 146 16.18 -1.24 -5.49
CA VAL A 146 15.97 -1.89 -6.79
C VAL A 146 16.78 -1.19 -7.88
N ALA A 147 16.73 0.15 -7.91
CA ALA A 147 17.49 0.93 -8.87
C ALA A 147 19.01 0.75 -8.68
N LEU A 148 19.51 0.73 -7.44
CA LEU A 148 20.95 0.54 -7.17
C LEU A 148 21.51 -0.76 -7.74
N TYR A 149 20.74 -1.84 -7.73
CA TYR A 149 21.15 -3.17 -8.23
C TYR A 149 20.81 -3.42 -9.72
N GLY A 150 20.06 -2.53 -10.36
CA GLY A 150 19.69 -2.61 -11.77
C GLY A 150 20.63 -1.86 -12.72
N THR A 151 20.62 -2.24 -14.00
CA THR A 151 21.31 -1.49 -15.06
C THR A 151 20.47 -0.28 -15.47
N ARG A 152 20.97 0.93 -15.20
CA ARG A 152 20.27 2.19 -15.50
C ARG A 152 20.96 2.94 -16.62
N THR A 153 20.22 3.33 -17.65
CA THR A 153 20.75 4.14 -18.77
C THR A 153 20.17 5.55 -18.80
N SER A 154 18.99 5.76 -18.22
CA SER A 154 18.32 7.05 -18.09
C SER A 154 17.59 7.20 -16.74
N PRO A 155 17.22 8.43 -16.35
CA PRO A 155 16.46 8.68 -15.12
C PRO A 155 15.10 7.97 -15.11
N LEU A 156 14.42 7.90 -16.26
CA LEU A 156 13.14 7.21 -16.39
C LEU A 156 13.28 5.71 -16.09
N ASP A 157 14.39 5.08 -16.45
CA ASP A 157 14.66 3.66 -16.21
C ASP A 157 14.76 3.39 -14.72
N ALA A 158 15.38 4.31 -14.01
CA ALA A 158 15.54 4.20 -12.57
C ALA A 158 14.18 4.36 -11.87
N VAL A 159 13.34 5.29 -12.34
CA VAL A 159 11.95 5.44 -11.87
C VAL A 159 11.15 4.16 -12.12
N LEU A 160 11.19 3.63 -13.34
CA LEU A 160 10.45 2.41 -13.70
C LEU A 160 10.96 1.19 -12.91
N ALA A 161 12.27 1.05 -12.73
CA ALA A 161 12.86 0.00 -11.90
C ALA A 161 12.37 0.12 -10.46
N GLY A 162 12.38 1.31 -9.86
CA GLY A 162 11.86 1.52 -8.52
C GLY A 162 10.37 1.22 -8.39
N ALA A 163 9.56 1.60 -9.38
CA ALA A 163 8.12 1.32 -9.42
C ALA A 163 7.79 -0.18 -9.48
N THR A 164 8.73 -1.05 -9.88
CA THR A 164 8.51 -2.52 -9.85
C THR A 164 8.31 -3.07 -8.44
N ALA A 165 8.64 -2.31 -7.39
CA ALA A 165 8.30 -2.66 -6.00
C ALA A 165 6.78 -2.87 -5.80
N ALA A 166 5.94 -2.20 -6.59
CA ALA A 166 4.49 -2.39 -6.57
C ALA A 166 4.08 -3.86 -6.80
N VAL A 167 4.84 -4.61 -7.61
CA VAL A 167 4.51 -6.00 -7.97
C VAL A 167 4.54 -6.92 -6.74
N GLY A 168 5.47 -6.69 -5.80
CA GLY A 168 5.55 -7.46 -4.56
C GLY A 168 4.70 -6.89 -3.44
N TYR A 169 4.51 -5.57 -3.42
CA TYR A 169 3.74 -4.89 -2.39
C TYR A 169 2.24 -5.16 -2.52
N LEU A 170 1.71 -5.14 -3.74
CA LEU A 170 0.29 -5.30 -4.04
C LEU A 170 -0.34 -6.59 -3.47
N PRO A 171 0.21 -7.80 -3.68
CA PRO A 171 -0.40 -9.02 -3.13
C PRO A 171 -0.41 -9.04 -1.61
N CYS A 172 0.63 -8.50 -0.95
CA CYS A 172 0.65 -8.39 0.51
C CYS A 172 -0.45 -7.46 1.02
N LEU A 173 -0.64 -6.32 0.36
CA LEU A 173 -1.73 -5.41 0.71
C LEU A 173 -3.10 -6.01 0.41
N ALA A 174 -3.24 -6.78 -0.67
CA ALA A 174 -4.49 -7.46 -0.97
C ALA A 174 -4.88 -8.45 0.12
N VAL A 175 -3.90 -9.14 0.74
CA VAL A 175 -4.15 -9.94 1.94
C VAL A 175 -4.68 -9.05 3.05
N VAL A 176 -3.99 -7.96 3.42
CA VAL A 176 -4.43 -7.03 4.48
C VAL A 176 -5.84 -6.52 4.25
N ALA A 177 -6.17 -6.07 3.04
CA ALA A 177 -7.50 -5.56 2.71
C ALA A 177 -8.62 -6.60 2.93
N VAL A 178 -8.31 -7.89 2.76
CA VAL A 178 -9.28 -8.98 3.01
C VAL A 178 -9.36 -9.36 4.48
N VAL A 179 -8.23 -9.50 5.18
CA VAL A 179 -8.24 -9.93 6.59
C VAL A 179 -8.63 -8.82 7.58
N SER A 180 -8.75 -7.58 7.13
CA SER A 180 -9.05 -6.43 7.99
C SER A 180 -10.53 -6.10 8.07
N SER A 181 -11.42 -6.76 7.33
CA SER A 181 -12.86 -6.59 7.51
C SER A 181 -13.31 -7.18 8.85
N PHE A 182 -14.09 -6.42 9.62
CA PHE A 182 -14.64 -6.87 10.89
C PHE A 182 -16.15 -6.61 10.93
N GLU A 183 -16.92 -7.62 11.30
CA GLU A 183 -18.38 -7.51 11.42
C GLU A 183 -18.86 -8.25 12.67
N VAL A 184 -19.75 -7.60 13.42
CA VAL A 184 -20.45 -8.18 14.55
C VAL A 184 -21.94 -8.17 14.25
N THR A 185 -22.57 -9.34 14.27
CA THR A 185 -24.02 -9.49 14.10
C THR A 185 -24.65 -10.07 15.36
N VAL A 186 -25.68 -9.41 15.87
CA VAL A 186 -26.40 -9.83 17.08
C VAL A 186 -27.89 -9.86 16.79
N PHE A 187 -28.57 -10.96 17.15
CA PHE A 187 -30.01 -11.17 16.89
C PHE A 187 -30.43 -10.96 15.42
N GLY A 188 -29.53 -11.22 14.47
CA GLY A 188 -29.79 -11.06 13.03
C GLY A 188 -29.66 -9.62 12.52
N SER A 189 -29.18 -8.69 13.34
CA SER A 189 -28.88 -7.31 12.97
C SER A 189 -27.38 -7.04 13.10
N THR A 190 -26.78 -6.44 12.07
CA THR A 190 -25.38 -5.99 12.11
C THR A 190 -25.26 -4.88 13.14
N LEU A 191 -24.42 -5.11 14.14
CA LEU A 191 -24.18 -4.21 15.26
C LEU A 191 -23.12 -3.18 14.91
N VAL A 192 -21.99 -3.67 14.40
CA VAL A 192 -20.83 -2.91 13.97
C VAL A 192 -20.25 -3.62 12.76
N GLU A 193 -19.97 -2.86 11.72
CA GLU A 193 -19.24 -3.28 10.53
C GLU A 193 -18.12 -2.27 10.30
N VAL A 194 -16.89 -2.74 10.24
CA VAL A 194 -15.72 -1.95 9.91
C VAL A 194 -15.08 -2.56 8.68
N ASP A 195 -15.17 -1.85 7.56
CA ASP A 195 -14.66 -2.29 6.26
C ASP A 195 -13.80 -1.20 5.63
N PRO A 196 -12.51 -1.47 5.37
CA PRO A 196 -11.67 -0.60 4.55
C PRO A 196 -12.03 -0.61 3.06
N GLY A 197 -12.91 -1.52 2.64
CA GLY A 197 -13.22 -1.84 1.26
C GLY A 197 -12.06 -2.58 0.57
N PHE A 198 -12.26 -2.98 -0.68
CA PHE A 198 -11.22 -3.70 -1.43
C PHE A 198 -10.53 -2.81 -2.48
N ILE A 199 -11.31 -2.11 -3.30
CA ILE A 199 -10.77 -1.40 -4.47
C ILE A 199 -9.91 -0.20 -4.07
N ARG A 200 -10.35 0.58 -3.07
CA ARG A 200 -9.66 1.81 -2.65
C ARG A 200 -8.29 1.52 -2.00
N PRO A 201 -8.15 0.58 -1.04
CA PRO A 201 -6.84 0.20 -0.53
C PRO A 201 -5.89 -0.27 -1.63
N LEU A 202 -6.35 -1.16 -2.52
CA LEU A 202 -5.51 -1.67 -3.61
C LEU A 202 -5.03 -0.56 -4.54
N ALA A 203 -5.92 0.33 -4.96
CA ALA A 203 -5.58 1.41 -5.88
C ALA A 203 -4.59 2.40 -5.26
N ILE A 204 -4.83 2.84 -4.02
CA ILE A 204 -4.03 3.87 -3.36
C ILE A 204 -2.78 3.27 -2.73
N ALA A 205 -2.95 2.44 -1.71
CA ALA A 205 -1.83 1.87 -0.96
C ALA A 205 -1.09 0.77 -1.74
N GLY A 206 -1.80 0.03 -2.60
CA GLY A 206 -1.22 -1.14 -3.29
C GLY A 206 -0.52 -0.79 -4.60
N VAL A 207 -0.98 0.27 -5.28
CA VAL A 207 -0.47 0.68 -6.59
C VAL A 207 0.09 2.10 -6.54
N ALA A 208 -0.71 3.11 -6.21
CA ALA A 208 -0.29 4.51 -6.31
C ALA A 208 0.94 4.80 -5.42
N TYR A 209 0.90 4.39 -4.15
CA TYR A 209 2.00 4.58 -3.21
C TYR A 209 3.31 3.92 -3.68
N PRO A 210 3.35 2.60 -3.94
CA PRO A 210 4.58 1.94 -4.38
C PRO A 210 5.11 2.46 -5.72
N VAL A 211 4.25 2.81 -6.66
CA VAL A 211 4.66 3.38 -7.95
C VAL A 211 5.29 4.75 -7.76
N VAL A 212 4.64 5.63 -6.99
CA VAL A 212 5.14 7.00 -6.76
C VAL A 212 6.40 6.99 -5.93
N PHE A 213 6.35 6.42 -4.72
CA PHE A 213 7.48 6.47 -3.79
C PHE A 213 8.62 5.55 -4.20
N GLY A 214 8.32 4.35 -4.73
CA GLY A 214 9.33 3.49 -5.35
C GLY A 214 10.00 4.18 -6.54
N GLY A 215 9.22 4.87 -7.39
CA GLY A 215 9.75 5.68 -8.48
C GLY A 215 10.68 6.81 -8.02
N ILE A 216 10.28 7.56 -6.98
CA ILE A 216 11.12 8.61 -6.36
C ILE A 216 12.43 8.01 -5.84
N GLY A 217 12.35 6.89 -5.11
CA GLY A 217 13.54 6.16 -4.64
C GLY A 217 14.49 5.80 -5.78
N GLY A 218 13.94 5.30 -6.88
CA GLY A 218 14.71 4.99 -8.08
C GLY A 218 15.40 6.22 -8.69
N LEU A 219 14.69 7.35 -8.78
CA LEU A 219 15.25 8.61 -9.26
C LEU A 219 16.41 9.11 -8.37
N CYS A 220 16.26 9.02 -7.05
CA CYS A 220 17.32 9.36 -6.09
C CYS A 220 18.57 8.50 -6.31
N ALA A 221 18.41 7.19 -6.57
CA ALA A 221 19.54 6.31 -6.86
C ALA A 221 20.31 6.76 -8.11
N PHE A 222 19.60 7.21 -9.16
CA PHE A 222 20.22 7.73 -10.38
C PHE A 222 21.04 8.99 -10.11
N GLY A 223 20.47 9.95 -9.37
CA GLY A 223 21.17 11.17 -8.96
C GLY A 223 22.44 10.89 -8.16
N LEU A 224 22.36 9.99 -7.17
CA LEU A 224 23.49 9.57 -6.34
C LEU A 224 24.63 8.97 -7.17
N THR A 225 24.31 8.12 -8.14
CA THR A 225 25.33 7.52 -9.02
C THR A 225 26.02 8.55 -9.91
N ARG A 226 25.28 9.51 -10.47
CA ARG A 226 25.88 10.57 -11.29
C ARG A 226 26.77 11.50 -10.48
N TRP A 227 26.31 11.89 -9.30
CA TRP A 227 27.09 12.75 -8.41
C TRP A 227 28.43 12.11 -8.02
N ARG A 228 28.45 10.78 -7.78
CA ARG A 228 29.70 10.04 -7.49
C ARG A 228 30.66 9.98 -8.67
N GLN A 229 30.17 10.01 -9.91
CA GLN A 229 31.02 9.99 -11.12
C GLN A 229 31.59 11.36 -11.48
N ALA A 230 30.99 12.44 -10.98
CA ALA A 230 31.42 13.81 -11.21
C ALA A 230 32.47 14.31 -10.21
N ARG A 231 32.82 13.49 -9.22
CA ARG A 231 33.87 13.73 -8.22
C ARG A 231 35.07 12.85 -8.51
#